data_AF-A0A9E3BVE8-F1
#
_entry.id   AF-A0A9E3BVE8-F1
#
_cell.length_a   1.000
_cell.length_b   1.000
_cell.length_c   1.000
_cell.angle_alpha   90.00
_cell.angle_beta   90.00
_cell.angle_gamma   90.00
#
_symmetry.space_group_name_H-M   'P 1'
#
loop_
_entity.id
_entity.type
_entity.pdbx_description
1 polymer ?
#
loop_
_entity_poly.entity_id
_entity_poly.type
_entity_poly.pdbx_seq_one_letter_code
_entity_poly.pdbx_strand_id
1 'polypeptide(L)'
;PLGNDILAGITRGTVAKVASALQLKMIERPFTVAEAQGAREAFMTSATSFVTPIVKIDGKAVGEGKPGDTARRLRAEYFRAVSEAPPFL
;
A
#
# COMPACT_ATOMS: atom_id res chain seq x y z
N PRO A 1 11.58 -6.95 1.44
CA PRO A 1 11.01 -7.94 2.39
C PRO A 1 11.17 -7.39 3.79
N LEU A 2 10.44 -7.91 4.78
CA LEU A 2 10.73 -7.60 6.18
C LEU A 2 12.18 -8.00 6.49
N GLY A 3 12.88 -7.10 7.17
CA GLY A 3 14.30 -7.18 7.51
C GLY A 3 14.65 -6.00 8.41
N ASN A 4 15.94 -5.79 8.67
CA ASN A 4 16.38 -4.76 9.62
C ASN A 4 16.30 -3.33 9.05
N ASP A 5 16.12 -3.17 7.74
CA ASP A 5 16.15 -1.87 7.05
C ASP A 5 14.78 -1.17 7.01
N ILE A 6 13.70 -1.86 7.42
CA ILE A 6 12.35 -1.31 7.41
C ILE A 6 11.59 -1.66 8.68
N LEU A 7 10.71 -0.76 9.12
CA LEU A 7 9.78 -1.05 10.19
C LEU A 7 8.74 -2.08 9.73
N ALA A 8 8.48 -3.09 10.57
CA ALA A 8 7.36 -4.02 10.41
C ALA A 8 6.01 -3.35 10.75
N GLY A 9 5.59 -2.39 9.92
CA GLY A 9 4.42 -1.55 10.19
C GLY A 9 3.10 -2.33 10.29
N ILE A 10 2.29 -2.02 11.30
CA ILE A 10 0.96 -2.65 11.51
C ILE A 10 0.02 -2.39 10.31
N THR A 11 -0.06 -1.15 9.81
CA THR A 11 -0.86 -0.81 8.62
C THR A 11 -0.44 -1.65 7.40
N ARG A 12 0.87 -1.84 7.18
CA ARG A 12 1.38 -2.71 6.11
C ARG A 12 0.91 -4.16 6.30
N GLY A 13 0.96 -4.68 7.51
CA GLY A 13 0.47 -6.02 7.84
C GLY A 13 -1.02 -6.20 7.54
N THR A 14 -1.86 -5.22 7.92
CA THR A 14 -3.29 -5.23 7.59
C THR A 14 -3.52 -5.14 6.08
N VAL A 15 -2.77 -4.28 5.38
CA VAL A 15 -2.84 -4.17 3.91
C VAL A 15 -2.45 -5.48 3.22
N ALA A 16 -1.47 -6.22 3.75
CA ALA A 16 -1.10 -7.54 3.22
C ALA A 16 -2.24 -8.56 3.36
N LYS A 17 -2.96 -8.55 4.50
CA LYS A 17 -4.16 -9.38 4.72
C LYS A 17 -5.28 -9.00 3.73
N VAL A 18 -5.53 -7.70 3.57
CA VAL A 18 -6.52 -7.18 2.60
C VAL A 18 -6.16 -7.57 1.18
N ALA A 19 -4.90 -7.40 0.77
CA ALA A 19 -4.43 -7.79 -0.55
C ALA A 19 -4.65 -9.28 -0.82
N SER A 20 -4.36 -10.14 0.17
CA SER A 20 -4.63 -11.58 0.11
C SER A 20 -6.13 -11.87 -0.06
N ALA A 21 -7.00 -11.23 0.73
CA ALA A 21 -8.46 -11.38 0.61
C ALA A 21 -9.00 -10.93 -0.75
N LEU A 22 -8.34 -9.94 -1.39
CA LEU A 22 -8.64 -9.48 -2.74
C LEU A 22 -7.98 -10.32 -3.84
N GLN A 23 -7.30 -11.42 -3.49
CA GLN A 23 -6.56 -12.28 -4.41
C GLN A 23 -5.46 -11.55 -5.19
N LEU A 24 -4.93 -10.47 -4.62
CA LEU A 24 -3.77 -9.76 -5.16
C LEU A 24 -2.48 -10.45 -4.73
N LYS A 25 -1.63 -10.77 -5.70
CA LYS A 25 -0.31 -11.34 -5.43
C LYS A 25 0.62 -10.27 -4.87
N MET A 26 1.00 -10.41 -3.61
CA MET A 26 2.04 -9.59 -2.99
C MET A 26 3.40 -10.27 -3.13
N ILE A 27 4.37 -9.56 -3.73
CA ILE A 27 5.76 -10.03 -3.86
C ILE A 27 6.65 -9.13 -3.02
N GLU A 28 7.29 -9.73 -2.01
CA GLU A 28 8.23 -9.02 -1.16
C GLU A 28 9.66 -9.15 -1.67
N ARG A 29 10.17 -8.10 -2.31
CA ARG A 29 11.57 -8.03 -2.75
C ARG A 29 12.09 -6.60 -2.67
N PRO A 30 13.42 -6.40 -2.63
CA PRO A 30 14.00 -5.09 -2.92
C PRO A 30 13.65 -4.65 -4.35
N PHE A 31 13.54 -3.34 -4.56
CA PHE A 31 13.36 -2.71 -5.85
C PHE A 31 14.14 -1.39 -5.88
N THR A 32 14.48 -0.90 -7.08
CA THR A 32 15.23 0.35 -7.25
C THR A 32 14.29 1.55 -7.30
N VAL A 33 14.80 2.76 -7.04
CA VAL A 33 14.02 4.00 -7.22
C VAL A 33 13.53 4.13 -8.66
N ALA A 34 14.34 3.74 -9.64
CA ALA A 34 13.96 3.76 -11.06
C ALA A 34 12.77 2.80 -11.34
N GLU A 35 12.73 1.63 -10.70
CA GLU A 35 11.59 0.72 -10.79
C GLU A 35 10.32 1.34 -10.18
N ALA A 36 10.43 1.98 -9.01
CA ALA A 36 9.30 2.67 -8.37
C ALA A 36 8.77 3.83 -9.23
N GLN A 37 9.66 4.64 -9.80
CA GLN A 37 9.32 5.72 -10.73
C GLN A 37 8.74 5.22 -12.06
N GLY A 38 8.97 3.95 -12.41
CA GLY A 38 8.42 3.28 -13.60
C GLY A 38 7.16 2.46 -13.32
N ALA A 39 6.68 2.42 -12.08
CA ALA A 39 5.51 1.64 -11.70
C ALA A 39 4.22 2.22 -12.30
N ARG A 40 3.22 1.35 -12.52
CA ARG A 40 1.86 1.75 -12.92
C ARG A 40 1.13 2.48 -11.81
N GLU A 41 1.37 2.06 -10.57
CA GLU A 41 0.83 2.64 -9.36
C GLU A 41 1.87 2.57 -8.25
N ALA A 42 1.85 3.53 -7.32
CA ALA A 42 2.58 3.49 -6.07
C ALA A 42 1.69 3.97 -4.93
N PHE A 43 1.95 3.48 -3.72
CA PHE A 43 1.29 3.94 -2.51
C PHE A 43 2.21 3.77 -1.31
N MET A 44 1.96 4.52 -0.25
CA MET A 44 2.61 4.34 1.05
C MET A 44 1.61 3.92 2.11
N THR A 45 2.12 3.35 3.20
CA THR A 45 1.33 2.99 4.37
C THR A 45 1.88 3.63 5.65
N SER A 46 1.03 4.27 6.44
CA SER A 46 1.38 4.75 7.78
C SER A 46 0.18 4.65 8.74
N ALA A 47 0.40 4.86 10.04
CA ALA A 47 -0.68 4.88 11.03
C ALA A 47 -1.64 6.06 10.84
N THR A 48 -1.14 7.19 10.35
CA THR A 48 -1.91 8.44 10.21
C THR A 48 -2.50 8.63 8.82
N SER A 49 -1.82 8.15 7.78
CA SER A 49 -2.22 8.33 6.38
C SER A 49 -2.80 7.05 5.76
N PHE A 50 -2.76 5.93 6.48
CA PHE A 50 -3.28 4.63 6.03
C PHE A 50 -2.69 4.28 4.66
N VAL A 51 -3.48 3.73 3.73
CA VAL A 51 -3.07 3.56 2.34
C VAL A 51 -3.22 4.89 1.59
N THR A 52 -2.09 5.53 1.27
CA THR A 52 -2.06 6.80 0.52
C THR A 52 -1.45 6.61 -0.86
N PRO A 53 -2.21 6.85 -1.95
CA PRO A 53 -1.67 6.81 -3.31
C PRO A 53 -0.57 7.85 -3.53
N ILE A 54 0.50 7.45 -4.21
CA ILE A 54 1.60 8.31 -4.64
C ILE A 54 1.48 8.53 -6.14
N VAL A 55 1.24 9.77 -6.55
CA VAL A 55 1.08 10.15 -7.97
C VAL A 55 2.36 10.66 -8.61
N LYS A 56 3.37 10.97 -7.80
CA LYS A 56 4.61 11.60 -8.24
C LYS A 56 5.77 11.21 -7.31
N ILE A 57 6.91 10.83 -7.88
CA ILE A 57 8.16 10.56 -7.17
C ILE A 57 9.25 11.43 -7.82
N ASP A 58 9.93 12.25 -7.04
CA ASP A 58 11.04 13.12 -7.49
C ASP A 58 10.74 13.94 -8.76
N GLY A 59 9.58 14.60 -8.82
CA GLY A 59 9.27 15.39 -10.02
C GLY A 59 8.59 14.59 -11.14
N LYS A 60 8.67 13.25 -11.13
CA LYS A 60 8.17 12.37 -12.19
C LYS A 60 6.83 11.73 -11.82
N ALA A 61 5.87 11.77 -12.74
CA ALA A 61 4.58 11.12 -12.55
C ALA A 61 4.74 9.59 -12.43
N VAL A 62 4.02 8.98 -11.49
CA VAL A 62 3.88 7.51 -11.42
C VAL A 62 2.63 7.14 -12.22
N GLY A 63 2.75 6.19 -13.15
CA GLY A 63 1.69 5.87 -14.10
C GLY A 63 1.19 7.12 -14.83
N GLU A 64 -0.11 7.39 -14.72
CA GLU A 64 -0.77 8.55 -15.33
C GLU A 64 -0.77 9.82 -14.46
N GLY A 65 -0.05 9.83 -13.32
CA GLY A 65 -0.03 10.97 -12.41
C GLY A 65 -1.35 11.18 -11.66
N LYS A 66 -2.18 10.14 -11.57
CA LYS A 66 -3.45 10.11 -10.83
C LYS A 66 -3.41 8.93 -9.85
N PRO A 67 -4.18 8.96 -8.75
CA PRO A 67 -4.27 7.79 -7.89
C PRO A 67 -4.73 6.59 -8.72
N GLY A 68 -4.14 5.42 -8.48
CA GLY A 68 -4.48 4.20 -9.22
C GLY A 68 -5.60 3.40 -8.57
N ASP A 69 -6.15 2.45 -9.31
CA ASP A 69 -7.33 1.69 -8.90
C ASP A 69 -7.00 0.65 -7.83
N THR A 70 -5.82 0.05 -7.92
CA THR A 70 -5.33 -0.89 -6.90
C THR A 70 -5.15 -0.18 -5.57
N ALA A 71 -4.46 0.96 -5.57
CA ALA A 71 -4.24 1.76 -4.36
C ALA A 71 -5.56 2.26 -3.74
N ARG A 72 -6.52 2.71 -4.56
CA ARG A 72 -7.86 3.12 -4.10
C ARG A 72 -8.63 1.95 -3.49
N ARG A 73 -8.63 0.79 -4.14
CA ARG A 73 -9.32 -0.41 -3.66
C ARG A 73 -8.71 -0.89 -2.34
N LEU A 74 -7.39 -0.96 -2.24
CA LEU A 74 -6.69 -1.31 -0.99
C LEU A 74 -7.03 -0.35 0.15
N ARG A 75 -7.15 0.96 -0.13
CA ARG A 75 -7.55 1.95 0.88
C ARG A 75 -8.98 1.74 1.37
N ALA A 76 -9.93 1.53 0.45
CA ALA A 76 -11.33 1.31 0.80
C ALA A 76 -11.48 0.04 1.65
N GLU A 77 -10.87 -1.06 1.22
CA GLU A 77 -10.95 -2.35 1.92
C GLU A 77 -10.18 -2.36 3.25
N TYR A 78 -9.07 -1.60 3.34
CA TYR A 78 -8.42 -1.35 4.63
C TYR A 78 -9.39 -0.71 5.63
N PHE A 79 -10.10 0.36 5.22
CA PHE A 79 -11.05 1.02 6.12
C PHE A 79 -12.20 0.09 6.52
N ARG A 80 -12.76 -0.68 5.58
CA ARG A 80 -13.78 -1.68 5.90
C ARG A 80 -13.27 -2.67 6.95
N ALA A 81 -12.09 -3.23 6.75
CA ALA A 81 -11.49 -4.20 7.67
C ALA A 81 -11.23 -3.66 9.08
N VAL A 82 -10.92 -2.36 9.24
CA VAL A 82 -10.68 -1.75 10.57
C VAL A 82 -11.94 -1.14 11.19
N SER A 83 -12.96 -0.81 10.40
CA SER A 83 -14.25 -0.33 10.89
C SER A 83 -15.18 -1.47 11.34
N GLU A 84 -15.02 -2.67 10.79
CA GLU A 84 -15.74 -3.88 11.20
C GLU A 84 -15.15 -4.52 12.48
N ALA A 85 -14.71 -3.71 13.46
CA ALA A 85 -14.08 -4.20 14.68
C ALA A 85 -14.91 -5.31 15.37
N PRO A 86 -14.26 -6.38 15.88
CA PRO A 86 -14.94 -7.41 16.66
C PRO A 86 -15.57 -6.79 17.92
N PRO A 87 -16.69 -7.33 18.42
CA PRO A 87 -17.51 -6.73 19.49
C PRO A 87 -16.83 -6.56 20.86
N PHE A 88 -15.51 -6.76 20.97
CA PHE A 88 -14.77 -6.77 22.24
C PHE A 88 -13.44 -5.99 22.20
N LEU A 89 -13.40 -4.89 21.44
CA LEU A 89 -12.75 -3.67 21.93
C LEU A 89 -13.84 -2.70 22.39
#